data_AF-A0A2G9XLZ2-F1
#
_entry.id   AF-A0A2G9XLZ2-F1
#
_cell.length_a   1.000
_cell.length_b   1.000
_cell.length_c   1.000
_cell.angle_alpha   90.00
_cell.angle_beta   90.00
_cell.angle_gamma   90.00
#
_symmetry.space_group_name_H-M   'P 1'
#
loop_
_entity.id
_entity.type
_entity.pdbx_description
1 polymer ?
#
loop_
_entity_poly.entity_id
_entity_poly.type
_entity_poly.pdbx_seq_one_letter_code
_entity_poly.pdbx_strand_id
1 'polypeptide(L)'
;MLREAEVCKEQGQLGALLRREGLYSSNLTAWRRQVERGTLKALSSKKRGPKARKPDPSVRRITEQEKEIQKLLARLRKAELIIDAQKKIAEIFQLPHDQKEEEEDL
;
A
#
# COMPACT_ATOMS: atom_id res chain seq x y z
N MET A 1 8.45 5.61 42.58
CA MET A 1 8.60 7.10 42.55
C MET A 1 7.30 7.89 42.68
N LEU A 2 6.52 8.17 41.61
CA LEU A 2 5.35 9.08 41.74
C LEU A 2 4.27 8.55 42.67
N ARG A 3 3.97 7.25 42.60
CA ARG A 3 3.03 6.56 43.51
C ARG A 3 3.51 6.57 44.97
N GLU A 4 4.81 6.38 45.21
CA GLU A 4 5.38 6.45 46.56
C GLU A 4 5.32 7.88 47.12
N ALA A 5 5.57 8.88 46.28
CA ALA A 5 5.42 10.29 46.64
C ALA A 5 3.96 10.69 46.95
N GLU A 6 2.96 9.99 46.38
CA GLU A 6 1.54 10.17 46.70
C GLU A 6 1.12 9.49 48.01
N VAL A 7 1.84 8.44 48.43
CA VAL A 7 1.61 7.73 49.69
C VAL A 7 2.30 8.42 50.88
N CYS A 8 3.30 9.27 50.63
CA CYS A 8 3.92 10.09 51.67
C CYS A 8 2.95 11.16 52.21
N LYS A 9 2.40 10.94 53.40
CA LYS A 9 1.42 11.84 54.05
C LYS A 9 2.00 12.60 55.25
N GLU A 10 3.13 12.15 55.79
CA GLU A 10 3.78 12.76 56.95
C GLU A 10 4.68 13.94 56.53
N GLN A 11 4.78 14.95 57.40
CA GLN A 11 5.63 16.12 57.14
C GLN A 11 7.10 15.69 57.05
N GLY A 12 7.77 16.05 55.96
CA GLY A 12 9.19 15.77 55.73
C GLY A 12 9.50 14.40 55.10
N GLN A 13 8.56 13.44 55.11
CA GLN A 13 8.73 12.12 54.50
C GLN A 13 8.98 12.21 52.99
N LEU A 14 8.23 13.08 52.30
CA LEU A 14 8.41 13.35 50.88
C LEU A 14 9.80 13.92 50.58
N GLY A 15 10.31 14.82 51.43
CA GLY A 15 11.65 15.41 51.28
C GLY A 15 12.77 14.39 51.52
N ALA A 16 12.59 13.49 52.49
CA ALA A 16 13.53 12.40 52.76
C ALA A 16 13.58 11.41 51.59
N LEU A 17 12.41 11.04 51.04
CA LEU A 17 12.31 10.21 49.84
C LEU A 17 13.03 10.88 48.66
N LEU A 18 12.75 12.15 48.39
CA LEU A 18 13.38 12.89 47.31
C LEU A 18 14.91 12.95 47.44
N ARG A 19 15.44 13.16 48.64
CA ARG A 19 16.89 13.17 48.89
C ARG A 19 17.52 11.79 48.71
N ARG A 20 16.85 10.72 49.16
CA ARG A 20 17.32 9.33 48.96
C ARG A 20 17.42 8.98 47.48
N GLU A 21 16.45 9.43 46.70
CA GLU A 21 16.38 9.13 45.27
C GLU A 21 17.12 10.17 44.39
N GLY A 22 17.73 11.21 44.99
CA GLY A 22 18.42 12.28 44.26
C GLY A 22 17.52 13.14 43.37
N LEU A 23 16.23 13.24 43.70
CA LEU A 23 15.21 13.93 42.92
C LEU A 23 14.84 15.29 43.54
N TYR A 24 14.48 16.25 42.69
CA TYR A 24 13.96 17.54 43.13
C TYR A 24 12.43 17.58 43.00
N SER A 25 11.79 18.47 43.76
CA SER A 25 10.34 18.71 43.71
C SER A 25 9.86 19.17 42.32
N SER A 26 10.73 19.82 41.55
CA SER A 26 10.51 20.19 40.16
C SER A 26 10.29 18.95 39.26
N ASN A 27 11.03 17.86 39.50
CA ASN A 27 10.88 16.60 38.75
C ASN A 27 9.49 16.00 38.95
N LEU A 28 8.99 15.97 40.20
CA LEU A 28 7.63 15.49 40.49
C LEU A 28 6.58 16.32 39.77
N THR A 29 6.75 17.64 39.74
CA THR A 29 5.83 18.56 39.07
C THR A 29 5.84 18.35 37.55
N ALA A 30 7.02 18.18 36.95
CA ALA A 30 7.16 17.89 35.53
C ALA A 30 6.52 16.54 35.17
N TRP A 31 6.74 15.51 35.99
CA TRP A 31 6.16 14.18 35.77
C TRP A 31 4.65 14.15 35.94
N ARG A 32 4.08 14.86 36.93
CA ARG A 32 2.61 15.00 37.07
C ARG A 32 1.99 15.61 35.82
N ARG A 33 2.58 16.71 35.30
CA ARG A 33 2.13 17.33 34.05
C ARG A 33 2.28 16.41 32.85
N GLN A 34 3.32 15.59 32.80
CA GLN A 34 3.54 14.64 31.72
C GLN A 34 2.52 13.49 31.75
N VAL A 35 2.18 12.99 32.95
CA VAL A 35 1.12 11.99 33.14
C VAL A 35 -0.22 12.57 32.69
N GLU A 36 -0.58 13.78 33.14
CA GLU A 36 -1.82 14.45 32.75
C GLU A 36 -1.91 14.65 31.22
N ARG A 37 -0.85 15.18 30.59
CA ARG A 37 -0.77 15.32 29.13
C ARG A 37 -0.82 13.98 28.41
N GLY A 38 -0.21 12.94 28.97
CA GLY A 38 -0.23 11.58 28.45
C GLY A 38 -1.63 10.99 28.45
N THR A 39 -2.37 11.15 29.55
CA THR A 39 -3.77 10.75 29.68
C THR A 39 -4.65 11.51 28.69
N LEU A 40 -4.51 12.84 28.59
CA LEU A 40 -5.25 13.65 27.62
C LEU A 40 -4.95 13.24 26.16
N LYS A 41 -3.69 12.96 25.85
CA LYS A 41 -3.28 12.49 24.52
C LYS A 41 -3.77 11.08 24.20
N ALA A 42 -3.88 10.22 25.20
CA ALA A 42 -4.43 8.87 25.06
C ALA A 42 -5.96 8.87 24.87
N LEU A 43 -6.66 9.81 25.52
CA LEU A 43 -8.11 9.98 25.38
C LEU A 43 -8.50 10.73 24.09
N SER A 44 -7.60 11.53 23.52
CA SER A 44 -7.83 12.17 22.23
C SER A 44 -7.82 11.13 21.10
N SER A 45 -8.90 11.07 20.32
CA SER A 45 -9.01 10.18 19.16
C SER A 45 -7.94 10.53 18.11
N LYS A 46 -6.77 9.89 18.20
CA LYS A 46 -5.69 10.12 17.23
C LYS A 46 -6.06 9.46 15.91
N LYS A 47 -6.17 10.26 14.84
CA LYS A 47 -6.34 9.72 13.47
C LYS A 47 -5.20 8.75 13.18
N ARG A 48 -5.52 7.47 12.99
CA ARG A 48 -4.57 6.42 12.64
C ARG A 48 -4.17 6.56 11.17
N GLY A 49 -2.87 6.77 10.92
CA GLY A 49 -2.25 6.74 9.59
C GLY A 49 -2.89 7.66 8.54
N PRO A 50 -2.31 7.72 7.33
CA PRO A 50 -2.98 8.28 6.17
C PRO A 50 -4.26 7.48 5.88
N LYS A 51 -5.34 8.17 5.49
CA LYS A 51 -6.55 7.48 5.01
C LYS A 51 -6.19 6.60 3.82
N ALA A 52 -6.58 5.32 3.84
CA ALA A 52 -6.39 4.43 2.70
C ALA A 52 -7.06 5.05 1.45
N ARG A 53 -6.28 5.25 0.38
CA ARG A 53 -6.83 5.69 -0.90
C ARG A 53 -7.68 4.56 -1.47
N LYS A 54 -8.88 4.88 -1.96
CA LYS A 54 -9.72 3.91 -2.68
C LYS A 54 -8.95 3.44 -3.91
N PRO A 55 -8.87 2.12 -4.21
CA PRO A 55 -8.26 1.63 -5.43
C PRO A 55 -8.91 2.29 -6.64
N ASP A 56 -8.11 2.80 -7.57
CA ASP A 56 -8.62 3.43 -8.78
C ASP A 56 -9.35 2.37 -9.63
N PRO A 57 -10.65 2.53 -9.93
CA PRO A 57 -11.41 1.59 -10.74
C PRO A 57 -10.81 1.38 -12.14
N SER A 58 -10.01 2.33 -12.62
CA SER A 58 -9.33 2.27 -13.92
C SER A 58 -8.27 1.18 -13.98
N VAL A 59 -7.63 0.82 -12.85
CA VAL A 59 -6.58 -0.21 -12.81
C VAL A 59 -7.13 -1.58 -13.21
N ARG A 60 -8.36 -1.91 -12.79
CA ARG A 60 -8.99 -3.19 -13.18
C ARG A 60 -9.23 -3.25 -14.67
N ARG A 61 -9.80 -2.17 -15.23
CA ARG A 61 -10.07 -2.08 -16.68
C ARG A 61 -8.79 -2.19 -17.50
N ILE A 62 -7.72 -1.49 -17.09
CA ILE A 62 -6.41 -1.58 -17.74
C ILE A 62 -5.91 -3.03 -17.75
N THR A 63 -5.95 -3.71 -16.60
CA THR A 63 -5.45 -5.10 -16.52
C THR A 63 -6.27 -6.10 -17.33
N GLU A 64 -7.58 -5.88 -17.47
CA GLU A 64 -8.46 -6.70 -18.30
C GLU A 64 -8.17 -6.46 -19.79
N GLN A 65 -8.02 -5.19 -20.18
CA GLN A 65 -7.69 -4.80 -21.55
C GLN A 65 -6.31 -5.34 -21.98
N GLU A 66 -5.29 -5.22 -21.13
CA GLU A 66 -3.96 -5.75 -21.40
C GLU A 66 -3.97 -7.26 -21.66
N LYS A 67 -4.75 -8.02 -20.88
CA LYS A 67 -4.90 -9.47 -21.09
C LYS A 67 -5.52 -9.80 -22.44
N GLU A 68 -6.57 -9.07 -22.83
CA GLU A 68 -7.22 -9.30 -24.11
C GLU A 68 -6.29 -8.95 -25.28
N ILE A 69 -5.54 -7.83 -25.19
CA ILE A 69 -4.51 -7.46 -26.16
C ILE A 69 -3.49 -8.59 -26.33
N GLN A 70 -2.97 -9.14 -25.23
CA GLN A 70 -1.98 -10.23 -25.31
C GLN A 70 -2.56 -11.49 -25.97
N LYS A 71 -3.82 -11.82 -25.67
CA LYS A 71 -4.51 -12.96 -26.28
C LYS A 71 -4.74 -12.75 -27.78
N LEU A 72 -5.17 -11.56 -28.18
CA LEU A 72 -5.38 -11.20 -29.58
C LEU A 72 -4.06 -11.24 -30.37
N LEU A 73 -2.98 -10.66 -29.82
CA LEU A 73 -1.65 -10.72 -30.43
C LEU A 73 -1.15 -12.16 -30.61
N ALA A 74 -1.41 -13.03 -29.63
CA ALA A 74 -1.05 -14.45 -29.75
C ALA A 74 -1.85 -15.17 -30.84
N ARG A 75 -3.12 -14.82 -31.06
CA ARG A 75 -3.94 -15.38 -32.16
C ARG A 75 -3.47 -14.84 -33.52
N LEU A 76 -3.15 -13.55 -33.58
CA LEU A 76 -2.67 -12.88 -34.79
C LEU A 76 -1.35 -13.50 -35.24
N ARG A 77 -0.37 -13.67 -34.34
CA ARG A 77 0.90 -14.37 -34.66
C ARG A 77 0.69 -15.79 -35.20
N LYS A 78 -0.28 -16.53 -34.65
CA LYS A 78 -0.60 -17.88 -35.16
C LYS A 78 -1.19 -17.83 -36.57
N ALA A 79 -2.08 -16.87 -36.84
CA ALA A 79 -2.65 -16.68 -38.17
C ALA A 79 -1.57 -16.28 -39.18
N GLU A 80 -0.69 -15.35 -38.84
CA GLU A 80 0.46 -14.97 -39.68
C GLU A 80 1.34 -16.18 -40.02
N LEU A 81 1.68 -17.01 -39.03
CA LEU A 81 2.46 -18.23 -39.26
C LEU A 81 1.75 -19.23 -40.19
N ILE A 82 0.43 -19.37 -40.07
CA ILE A 82 -0.37 -20.23 -40.95
C ILE A 82 -0.34 -19.68 -42.38
N ILE A 83 -0.56 -18.38 -42.55
CA ILE A 83 -0.51 -17.70 -43.86
C ILE A 83 0.87 -17.88 -44.49
N ASP A 84 1.94 -17.69 -43.73
CA ASP A 84 3.31 -17.87 -44.22
C ASP A 84 3.59 -19.32 -44.64
N ALA A 85 3.12 -20.30 -43.86
CA ALA A 85 3.24 -21.70 -44.21
C ALA A 85 2.45 -22.03 -45.49
N GLN A 86 1.22 -21.51 -45.61
CA GLN A 86 0.39 -21.68 -46.81
C GLN A 86 1.08 -21.10 -48.06
N LYS A 87 1.66 -19.89 -47.96
CA LYS A 87 2.42 -19.26 -49.06
C LYS A 87 3.62 -20.10 -49.48
N LYS A 88 4.43 -20.59 -48.53
CA LYS A 88 5.59 -21.44 -48.83
C LYS A 88 5.21 -22.77 -49.49
N ILE A 89 4.11 -23.39 -49.04
CA ILE A 89 3.60 -24.62 -49.65
C ILE A 89 3.15 -24.34 -51.09
N ALA A 90 2.38 -23.28 -51.33
CA ALA A 90 1.95 -22.92 -52.68
C ALA A 90 3.14 -22.67 -53.62
N GLU A 91 4.19 -21.99 -53.14
CA GLU A 91 5.43 -21.75 -53.88
C GLU A 91 6.15 -23.06 -54.26
N ILE A 92 6.31 -23.98 -53.31
CA ILE A 92 6.97 -25.28 -53.55
C ILE A 92 6.22 -26.11 -54.60
N PHE A 93 4.89 -26.12 -54.52
CA PHE A 93 4.04 -26.96 -55.35
C PHE A 93 3.50 -26.26 -56.60
N GLN A 94 3.92 -25.01 -56.87
CA GLN A 94 3.48 -24.20 -58.02
C GLN A 94 1.95 -24.11 -58.15
N LEU A 95 1.24 -24.19 -57.01
CA LEU A 95 -0.21 -24.00 -57.00
C LEU A 95 -0.53 -22.51 -57.14
N PRO A 96 -1.51 -22.13 -57.98
CA PRO A 96 -1.97 -20.75 -58.02
C PRO A 96 -2.50 -20.36 -56.65
N HIS A 97 -1.96 -19.28 -56.09
CA HIS A 97 -2.45 -18.67 -54.88
C HIS A 97 -3.67 -17.82 -55.25
N ASP A 98 -4.88 -18.25 -54.87
CA ASP A 98 -6.09 -17.42 -55.04
C ASP A 98 -6.02 -16.26 -54.04
N GLN A 99 -5.31 -15.21 -54.43
CA GLN A 99 -5.36 -13.92 -53.77
C GLN A 99 -6.68 -13.26 -54.16
N LYS A 100 -7.76 -13.67 -53.51
CA LYS A 100 -8.86 -12.72 -53.33
C LYS A 100 -8.41 -11.75 -52.25
N GLU A 101 -7.78 -10.68 -52.72
CA GLU A 101 -7.76 -9.42 -52.00
C GLU A 101 -9.22 -9.09 -51.69
N GLU A 102 -9.63 -9.28 -50.43
CA GLU A 102 -10.85 -8.66 -49.93
C GLU A 102 -10.51 -7.17 -49.74
N GLU A 103 -10.63 -6.47 -50.87
CA GLU A 103 -10.98 -5.07 -50.95
C GLU A 103 -12.45 -4.92 -50.49
N GLU A 104 -12.72 -3.89 -49.69
CA GLU A 104 -14.03 -3.41 -49.18
C GLU A 104 -14.70 -4.30 -48.08
N ASP A 105 -15.05 -3.80 -46.89
CA ASP A 105 -15.85 -2.61 -46.61
C ASP A 105 -15.54 -1.97 -45.23
N LEU A 106 -15.46 -0.63 -45.24
CA LEU A 106 -15.83 0.38 -44.20
C LEU A 106 -15.27 0.28 -42.76
#